data_AF-A0A956XUW0-F1
#
_entry.id   AF-A0A956XUW0-F1
#
_cell.length_a   1.000
_cell.length_b   1.000
_cell.length_c   1.000
_cell.angle_alpha   90.00
_cell.angle_beta   90.00
_cell.angle_gamma   90.00
#
_symmetry.space_group_name_H-M   'P 1'
#
loop_
_entity.id
_entity.type
_entity.pdbx_description
1 polymer ?
#
loop_
_entity_poly.entity_id
_entity_poly.type
_entity_poly.pdbx_seq_one_letter_code
_entity_poly.pdbx_strand_id
1 'polypeptide(L)'
;MIEPPIRSDDTQPNAPVPEKRAAIWPLLLILVSLGTLGMTAIWWASEHIEPPSVATINPMTIEIDDAGQRTTVYTTAQTIGDLLEEAHISLEPDDAISDPLDAPLRPGRIIYINRAREINLTVDGEHQTIRSALTNPYDILQQAGVRLADVDRVWLDGTETDPGNVLLWPVPVLDIEVKHAMTVTVVDSGETRTLETTAETIGEALFEADITLYLTDIVTPDLTQPVSDGLTVSIDRADPITVVVDGAEIETRVQGTTVSEALAEAGISLIGLDYTRPEEAAPTEPGMRIEVIRVTEERETSTEPIGYDTVYTADAAMALDTQEL
;
A
#
# COMPACT_ATOMS: atom_id res chain seq x y z
N MET A 1 15.47 40.88 -3.61
CA MET A 1 14.59 40.94 -2.44
C MET A 1 15.30 40.19 -1.33
N ILE A 2 15.67 40.89 -0.27
CA ILE A 2 16.51 40.40 0.82
C ILE A 2 15.58 40.36 2.05
N GLU A 3 15.40 39.18 2.63
CA GLU A 3 14.60 38.96 3.84
C GLU A 3 15.54 39.01 5.07
N PRO A 4 15.14 39.66 6.18
CA PRO A 4 16.00 39.82 7.36
C PRO A 4 15.89 38.63 8.33
N PRO A 5 16.90 38.41 9.20
CA PRO A 5 16.95 37.24 10.08
C PRO A 5 16.06 37.37 11.33
N ILE A 6 15.53 36.24 11.76
CA ILE A 6 14.67 36.06 12.93
C ILE A 6 15.50 36.22 14.21
N ARG A 7 15.03 37.08 15.11
CA ARG A 7 15.69 37.42 16.38
C ARG A 7 15.25 36.40 17.45
N SER A 8 16.21 35.66 17.99
CA SER A 8 16.00 34.75 19.13
C SER A 8 16.08 35.53 20.45
N ASP A 9 14.95 35.99 20.97
CA ASP A 9 14.86 36.40 22.37
C ASP A 9 13.38 36.46 22.81
N ASP A 10 12.85 35.32 23.24
CA ASP A 10 11.61 35.22 24.02
C ASP A 10 11.80 34.12 25.06
N THR A 11 12.59 34.42 26.09
CA THR A 11 12.58 33.65 27.34
C THR A 11 11.58 34.31 28.29
N GLN A 12 10.35 33.78 28.33
CA GLN A 12 9.38 34.13 29.36
C GLN A 12 9.90 33.69 30.75
N PRO A 13 9.78 34.55 31.78
CA PRO A 13 10.16 34.18 33.14
C PRO A 13 9.09 33.29 33.80
N ASN A 14 9.57 32.18 34.38
CA ASN A 14 8.80 31.24 35.20
C ASN A 14 8.05 31.95 36.34
N ALA A 15 6.74 31.72 36.43
CA ALA A 15 5.92 32.10 37.58
C ALA A 15 6.11 31.08 38.73
N PRO A 16 6.21 31.53 40.00
CA PRO A 16 6.48 30.65 41.13
C PRO A 16 5.25 29.92 41.67
N VAL A 17 5.50 28.69 42.13
CA VAL A 17 4.60 27.79 42.88
C VAL A 17 4.25 28.39 44.25
N PRO A 18 2.98 28.32 44.72
CA PRO A 18 2.66 28.73 46.09
C PRO A 18 2.96 27.60 47.10
N GLU A 19 3.88 27.88 48.03
CA GLU A 19 4.20 27.05 49.20
C GLU A 19 3.07 27.06 50.26
N LYS A 20 2.81 25.88 50.83
CA LYS A 20 2.00 25.69 52.05
C LYS A 20 2.63 26.41 53.24
N ARG A 21 1.90 27.36 53.84
CA ARG A 21 2.25 27.95 55.13
C ARG A 21 1.44 27.31 56.26
N ALA A 22 2.15 26.63 57.15
CA ALA A 22 1.68 26.24 58.47
C ALA A 22 1.61 27.48 59.38
N ALA A 23 0.50 27.64 60.09
CA ALA A 23 0.34 28.63 61.16
C ALA A 23 0.14 27.91 62.49
N ILE A 24 1.10 28.13 63.38
CA ILE A 24 1.14 27.77 64.80
C ILE A 24 0.70 29.02 65.60
N TRP A 25 0.30 28.82 66.87
CA TRP A 25 0.23 29.75 68.02
C TRP A 25 -1.19 30.03 68.56
N PRO A 26 -1.38 30.31 69.87
CA PRO A 26 -0.87 29.58 71.03
C PRO A 26 -1.95 29.37 72.12
N LEU A 27 -1.56 28.59 73.13
CA LEU A 27 -2.23 28.31 74.40
C LEU A 27 -2.38 29.60 75.26
N LEU A 28 -3.58 29.88 75.78
CA LEU A 28 -3.74 30.78 76.94
C LEU A 28 -4.76 30.19 77.94
N LEU A 29 -4.24 29.83 79.11
CA LEU A 29 -4.96 29.45 80.32
C LEU A 29 -5.60 30.70 80.96
N ILE A 30 -6.91 30.69 81.19
CA ILE A 30 -7.54 31.48 82.26
C ILE A 30 -8.48 30.56 83.07
N LEU A 31 -8.29 30.64 84.38
CA LEU A 31 -8.87 29.86 85.46
C LEU A 31 -9.93 30.73 86.19
N VAL A 32 -10.85 30.05 86.89
CA VAL A 32 -11.82 30.57 87.91
C VAL A 32 -13.02 31.32 87.29
N SER A 33 -14.29 31.05 87.60
CA SER A 33 -14.90 30.72 88.89
C SER A 33 -16.29 30.06 88.73
N LEU A 34 -16.60 29.24 89.72
CA LEU A 34 -17.85 28.54 89.98
C LEU A 34 -18.87 29.50 90.61
N GLY A 35 -20.07 29.60 90.03
CA GLY A 35 -21.19 30.38 90.58
C GLY A 35 -22.51 29.70 90.24
N THR A 36 -23.19 29.18 91.25
CA THR A 36 -24.44 28.42 91.16
C THR A 36 -25.69 29.31 91.25
N LEU A 37 -26.80 28.72 90.77
CA LEU A 37 -28.20 28.94 91.12
C LEU A 37 -28.98 30.10 90.45
N GLY A 38 -30.05 29.72 89.76
CA GLY A 38 -31.14 30.60 89.35
C GLY A 38 -32.20 29.88 88.51
N MET A 39 -33.08 29.13 89.16
CA MET A 39 -34.28 28.54 88.55
C MET A 39 -35.19 29.61 87.92
N THR A 40 -35.93 29.17 86.89
CA THR A 40 -37.24 29.64 86.37
C THR A 40 -37.24 30.30 85.00
N ALA A 41 -37.53 29.49 83.97
CA ALA A 41 -38.49 29.81 82.91
C ALA A 41 -38.72 28.57 82.02
N ILE A 42 -39.90 27.95 82.17
CA ILE A 42 -40.77 27.55 81.05
C ILE A 42 -40.08 26.69 79.97
N TRP A 43 -40.12 25.36 80.01
CA TRP A 43 -41.24 24.55 79.48
C TRP A 43 -41.96 25.16 78.25
N TRP A 44 -41.20 25.50 77.20
CA TRP A 44 -41.68 25.58 75.80
C TRP A 44 -40.52 25.48 74.80
N ALA A 45 -39.78 24.37 74.84
CA ALA A 45 -38.96 23.95 73.70
C ALA A 45 -39.57 22.67 73.14
N SER A 46 -40.80 22.81 72.64
CA SER A 46 -41.39 21.84 71.72
C SER A 46 -40.54 21.82 70.46
N GLU A 47 -39.53 20.96 70.47
CA GLU A 47 -39.21 20.08 69.35
C GLU A 47 -39.61 20.63 67.98
N HIS A 48 -38.80 21.56 67.48
CA HIS A 48 -38.60 21.70 66.04
C HIS A 48 -37.15 21.31 65.78
N ILE A 49 -36.77 20.11 66.23
CA ILE A 49 -35.81 19.34 65.46
C ILE A 49 -36.60 19.01 64.20
N GLU A 50 -36.43 19.82 63.16
CA GLU A 50 -36.84 19.37 61.83
C GLU A 50 -36.19 17.99 61.67
N PRO A 51 -36.97 16.92 61.41
CA PRO A 51 -36.36 15.64 61.11
C PRO A 51 -35.32 15.89 60.02
N PRO A 52 -34.13 15.27 60.08
CA PRO A 52 -33.15 15.45 59.01
C PRO A 52 -33.91 15.26 57.69
N SER A 53 -33.86 16.25 56.81
CA SER A 53 -34.53 16.19 55.51
C SER A 53 -34.12 14.89 54.85
N VAL A 54 -34.99 13.89 54.89
CA VAL A 54 -34.76 12.63 54.19
C VAL A 54 -34.93 13.04 52.74
N ALA A 55 -33.80 13.23 52.05
CA ALA A 55 -33.78 13.44 50.62
C ALA A 55 -34.65 12.34 50.02
N THR A 56 -35.83 12.71 49.54
CA THR A 56 -36.76 11.76 48.94
C THR A 56 -36.13 11.40 47.60
N ILE A 57 -35.46 10.25 47.55
CA ILE A 57 -34.89 9.75 46.32
C ILE A 57 -36.06 9.30 45.46
N ASN A 58 -36.44 10.14 44.51
CA ASN A 58 -37.49 9.80 43.56
C ASN A 58 -36.94 8.77 42.59
N PRO A 59 -37.55 7.59 42.48
CA PRO A 59 -37.11 6.60 41.52
C PRO A 59 -37.34 7.13 40.10
N MET A 60 -36.42 6.78 39.20
CA MET A 60 -36.43 7.23 37.82
C MET A 60 -36.21 6.06 36.87
N THR A 61 -36.70 6.24 35.65
CA THR A 61 -36.53 5.28 34.56
C THR A 61 -35.38 5.71 33.67
N ILE A 62 -34.40 4.81 33.51
CA ILE A 62 -33.24 4.98 32.64
C ILE A 62 -33.24 3.87 31.59
N GLU A 63 -32.87 4.22 30.36
CA GLU A 63 -32.64 3.24 29.29
C GLU A 63 -31.14 3.03 29.14
N ILE A 64 -30.71 1.77 29.09
CA ILE A 64 -29.33 1.37 28.84
C ILE A 64 -29.32 0.62 27.52
N ASP A 65 -28.51 1.06 26.58
CA ASP A 65 -28.24 0.38 25.32
C ASP A 65 -26.85 -0.26 25.43
N ASP A 66 -26.81 -1.57 25.66
CA ASP A 66 -25.58 -2.35 25.77
C ASP A 66 -25.32 -3.11 24.47
N ALA A 67 -24.40 -2.61 23.66
CA ALA A 67 -24.07 -3.13 22.33
C ALA A 67 -25.30 -3.36 21.42
N GLY A 68 -26.28 -2.46 21.45
CA GLY A 68 -27.53 -2.54 20.70
C GLY A 68 -28.68 -3.20 21.45
N GLN A 69 -28.42 -3.80 22.62
CA GLN A 69 -29.45 -4.39 23.48
C GLN A 69 -30.00 -3.35 24.47
N ARG A 70 -31.21 -2.88 24.19
CA ARG A 70 -31.89 -1.89 25.04
C ARG A 70 -32.62 -2.52 26.20
N THR A 71 -32.32 -2.05 27.40
CA THR A 71 -32.98 -2.44 28.65
C THR A 71 -33.43 -1.20 29.40
N THR A 72 -34.62 -1.27 30.00
CA THR A 72 -35.13 -0.20 30.86
C THR A 72 -34.96 -0.58 32.32
N VAL A 73 -34.28 0.27 33.08
CA VAL A 73 -34.02 0.08 34.51
C VAL A 73 -34.78 1.14 35.31
N TYR A 74 -35.46 0.71 36.37
CA TYR A 74 -36.09 1.59 37.34
C TYR A 74 -35.22 1.64 38.58
N THR A 75 -34.64 2.81 38.86
CA THR A 75 -33.54 2.94 39.82
C THR A 75 -33.71 4.15 40.73
N THR A 76 -33.07 4.09 41.90
CA THR A 76 -32.84 5.24 42.80
C THR A 76 -31.37 5.68 42.82
N ALA A 77 -30.52 5.06 42.00
CA ALA A 77 -29.12 5.41 41.84
C ALA A 77 -28.95 6.90 41.54
N GLN A 78 -27.85 7.47 42.01
CA GLN A 78 -27.52 8.88 41.77
C GLN A 78 -26.54 9.04 40.62
N THR A 79 -25.67 8.04 40.39
CA THR A 79 -24.64 8.05 39.36
C THR A 79 -24.79 6.91 38.36
N ILE A 80 -24.14 7.03 37.21
CA ILE A 80 -24.09 5.96 36.20
C ILE A 80 -23.43 4.70 36.78
N GLY A 81 -22.33 4.84 37.52
CA GLY A 81 -21.64 3.72 38.15
C GLY A 81 -22.55 2.92 39.08
N ASP A 82 -23.29 3.60 39.96
CA ASP A 82 -24.25 2.95 40.87
C ASP A 82 -25.36 2.21 40.10
N LEU A 83 -25.86 2.82 39.02
CA LEU A 83 -26.87 2.20 38.16
C LEU A 83 -26.34 0.93 37.46
N LEU A 84 -25.10 0.95 36.95
CA LEU A 84 -24.53 -0.23 36.32
C LEU A 84 -24.32 -1.36 37.33
N GLU A 85 -23.91 -1.06 38.55
CA GLU A 85 -23.80 -2.04 39.64
C GLU A 85 -25.16 -2.65 40.01
N GLU A 86 -26.19 -1.81 40.16
CA GLU A 86 -27.59 -2.25 40.41
C GLU A 86 -28.12 -3.13 39.27
N ALA A 87 -27.77 -2.79 38.02
CA ALA A 87 -28.13 -3.56 36.83
C ALA A 87 -27.25 -4.81 36.62
N HIS A 88 -26.26 -5.06 37.48
CA HIS A 88 -25.26 -6.14 37.35
C HIS A 88 -24.47 -6.10 36.03
N ILE A 89 -24.23 -4.90 35.51
CA ILE A 89 -23.45 -4.65 34.30
C ILE A 89 -22.01 -4.35 34.72
N SER A 90 -21.08 -5.24 34.37
CA SER A 90 -19.65 -5.02 34.56
C SER A 90 -19.02 -4.49 33.28
N LEU A 91 -18.21 -3.43 33.36
CA LEU A 91 -17.44 -2.90 32.23
C LEU A 91 -16.04 -3.50 32.23
N GLU A 92 -15.56 -3.88 31.05
CA GLU A 92 -14.16 -4.22 30.84
C GLU A 92 -13.32 -2.96 30.54
N PRO A 93 -11.98 -3.01 30.70
CA PRO A 93 -11.12 -1.84 30.51
C PRO A 93 -11.21 -1.19 29.13
N ASP A 94 -11.49 -1.99 28.09
CA ASP A 94 -11.54 -1.52 26.69
C ASP A 94 -12.97 -1.17 26.24
N ASP A 95 -13.98 -1.40 27.10
CA ASP A 95 -15.35 -0.98 26.82
C ASP A 95 -15.47 0.54 26.87
N ALA A 96 -16.33 1.10 26.03
CA ALA A 96 -16.63 2.53 26.03
C ALA A 96 -18.05 2.79 26.53
N ILE A 97 -18.21 3.86 27.30
CA ILE A 97 -19.51 4.33 27.79
C ILE A 97 -19.74 5.77 27.34
N SER A 98 -21.00 6.12 27.02
CA SER A 98 -21.35 7.47 26.53
C SER A 98 -21.08 8.59 27.53
N ASP A 99 -21.03 8.27 28.82
CA ASP A 99 -20.94 9.22 29.91
C ASP A 99 -20.07 8.67 31.05
N PRO A 100 -19.32 9.53 31.77
CA PRO A 100 -18.50 9.11 32.91
C PRO A 100 -19.31 8.40 34.00
N LEU A 101 -18.68 7.45 34.69
CA LEU A 101 -19.34 6.66 35.75
C LEU A 101 -19.83 7.52 36.93
N ASP A 102 -19.17 8.64 37.22
CA ASP A 102 -19.55 9.58 38.28
C ASP A 102 -20.61 10.61 37.83
N ALA A 103 -21.03 10.58 36.56
CA ALA A 103 -22.02 11.51 36.05
C ALA A 103 -23.39 11.29 36.72
N PRO A 104 -24.10 12.37 37.11
CA PRO A 104 -25.40 12.25 37.75
C PRO A 104 -26.46 11.78 36.75
N LEU A 105 -27.33 10.86 37.20
CA LEU A 105 -28.42 10.35 36.37
C LEU A 105 -29.49 11.42 36.11
N ARG A 106 -30.04 11.39 34.88
CA ARG A 106 -31.11 12.29 34.45
C ARG A 106 -32.22 11.47 33.79
N PRO A 107 -33.50 11.69 34.15
CA PRO A 107 -34.62 10.96 33.55
C PRO A 107 -34.67 11.12 32.03
N GLY A 108 -35.01 10.04 31.33
CA GLY A 108 -35.22 10.04 29.87
C GLY A 108 -33.95 10.07 29.02
N ARG A 109 -32.77 9.90 29.64
CA ARG A 109 -31.49 9.75 28.92
C ARG A 109 -31.21 8.27 28.66
N ILE A 110 -30.64 7.97 27.48
CA ILE A 110 -30.11 6.66 27.14
C ILE A 110 -28.61 6.66 27.46
N ILE A 111 -28.16 5.64 28.19
CA ILE A 111 -26.74 5.37 28.43
C ILE A 111 -26.31 4.33 27.41
N TYR A 112 -25.30 4.66 26.59
CA TYR A 112 -24.77 3.72 25.60
C TYR A 112 -23.49 3.07 26.12
N ILE A 113 -23.42 1.75 26.00
CA ILE A 113 -22.24 0.94 26.29
C ILE A 113 -21.83 0.26 24.98
N ASN A 114 -20.63 0.57 24.52
CA ASN A 114 -20.01 -0.09 23.39
C ASN A 114 -19.03 -1.13 23.93
N ARG A 115 -19.35 -2.40 23.72
CA ARG A 115 -18.50 -3.51 24.15
C ARG A 115 -17.30 -3.66 23.24
N ALA A 116 -16.13 -3.84 23.83
CA ALA A 116 -14.92 -4.12 23.11
C ALA A 116 -15.00 -5.49 22.44
N ARG A 117 -14.65 -5.53 21.16
CA ARG A 117 -14.59 -6.77 20.38
C ARG A 117 -13.16 -7.01 19.91
N GLU A 118 -12.86 -8.27 19.61
CA GLU A 118 -11.61 -8.64 18.95
C GLU A 118 -11.77 -8.40 17.45
N ILE A 119 -10.83 -7.67 16.87
CA ILE A 119 -10.71 -7.38 15.45
C ILE A 119 -9.38 -7.96 14.99
N ASN A 120 -9.42 -8.78 13.94
CA ASN A 120 -8.21 -9.23 13.26
C ASN A 120 -7.79 -8.13 12.28
N LEU A 121 -6.56 -7.66 12.41
CA LEU A 121 -5.97 -6.67 11.53
C LEU A 121 -4.74 -7.29 10.86
N THR A 122 -4.74 -7.32 9.54
CA THR A 122 -3.59 -7.72 8.73
C THR A 122 -3.04 -6.47 8.04
N VAL A 123 -1.75 -6.18 8.21
CA VAL A 123 -1.09 -5.05 7.56
C VAL A 123 0.14 -5.57 6.84
N ASP A 124 0.16 -5.45 5.51
CA ASP A 124 1.26 -5.93 4.65
C ASP A 124 1.64 -7.40 4.90
N GLY A 125 0.65 -8.23 5.22
CA GLY A 125 0.82 -9.64 5.55
C GLY A 125 1.17 -9.93 7.02
N GLU A 126 1.39 -8.91 7.85
CA GLU A 126 1.55 -9.07 9.30
C GLU A 126 0.20 -9.10 10.02
N HIS A 127 -0.07 -10.17 10.76
CA HIS A 127 -1.33 -10.34 11.48
C HIS A 127 -1.24 -9.89 12.93
N GLN A 128 -2.24 -9.12 13.39
CA GLN A 128 -2.42 -8.72 14.78
C GLN A 128 -3.89 -8.79 15.19
N THR A 129 -4.15 -9.00 16.48
CA THR A 129 -5.50 -8.94 17.04
C THR A 129 -5.60 -7.71 17.94
N ILE A 130 -6.62 -6.89 17.70
CA ILE A 130 -6.89 -5.66 18.45
C ILE A 130 -8.21 -5.82 19.19
N ARG A 131 -8.23 -5.41 20.46
CA ARG A 131 -9.47 -5.30 21.24
C ARG A 131 -9.92 -3.84 21.23
N SER A 132 -11.12 -3.55 20.72
CA SER A 132 -11.63 -2.18 20.59
C SER A 132 -13.14 -2.08 20.70
N ALA A 133 -13.63 -1.06 21.40
CA ALA A 133 -15.04 -0.66 21.43
C ALA A 133 -15.45 0.25 20.26
N LEU A 134 -14.50 0.63 19.38
CA LEU A 134 -14.79 1.44 18.21
C LEU A 134 -15.56 0.63 17.16
N THR A 135 -16.46 1.29 16.43
CA THR A 135 -17.27 0.66 15.39
C THR A 135 -16.74 0.93 14.00
N ASN A 136 -16.25 2.15 13.75
CA ASN A 136 -15.76 2.57 12.45
C ASN A 136 -14.35 2.00 12.19
N PRO A 137 -14.12 1.33 11.05
CA PRO A 137 -12.81 0.76 10.72
C PRO A 137 -11.69 1.80 10.62
N TYR A 138 -11.99 3.04 10.19
CA TYR A 138 -11.00 4.11 10.14
C TYR A 138 -10.48 4.45 11.54
N ASP A 139 -11.39 4.59 12.51
CA ASP A 139 -11.01 4.89 13.90
C ASP A 139 -10.22 3.73 14.52
N ILE A 140 -10.57 2.47 14.19
CA ILE A 140 -9.85 1.27 14.62
C ILE A 140 -8.41 1.27 14.05
N LEU A 141 -8.24 1.58 12.77
CA LEU A 141 -6.92 1.69 12.12
C LEU A 141 -6.09 2.80 12.77
N GLN A 142 -6.69 3.95 13.07
CA GLN A 142 -6.02 5.06 13.75
C GLN A 142 -5.61 4.69 15.19
N GLN A 143 -6.44 3.94 15.92
CA GLN A 143 -6.08 3.38 17.23
C GLN A 143 -4.88 2.42 17.12
N ALA A 144 -4.83 1.64 16.04
CA ALA A 144 -3.72 0.73 15.73
C ALA A 144 -2.45 1.46 15.23
N GLY A 145 -2.54 2.76 14.95
CA GLY A 145 -1.45 3.55 14.37
C GLY A 145 -1.24 3.34 12.88
N VAL A 146 -2.18 2.69 12.18
CA VAL A 146 -2.15 2.47 10.74
C VAL A 146 -2.72 3.69 10.03
N ARG A 147 -1.98 4.23 9.06
CA ARG A 147 -2.40 5.38 8.25
C ARG A 147 -2.63 4.91 6.83
N LEU A 148 -3.79 5.24 6.28
CA LEU A 148 -4.12 4.92 4.89
C LEU A 148 -3.71 6.06 3.96
N ALA A 149 -3.08 5.71 2.85
CA ALA A 149 -2.95 6.54 1.65
C ALA A 149 -4.06 6.19 0.66
N ASP A 150 -4.34 7.09 -0.30
CA ASP A 150 -5.39 6.90 -1.30
C ASP A 150 -5.12 5.72 -2.26
N VAL A 151 -3.86 5.34 -2.41
CA VAL A 151 -3.37 4.27 -3.30
C VAL A 151 -3.23 2.91 -2.60
N ASP A 152 -3.49 2.85 -1.30
CA ASP A 152 -3.50 1.60 -0.55
C ASP A 152 -4.71 0.75 -0.92
N ARG A 153 -4.63 -0.55 -0.68
CA ARG A 153 -5.77 -1.46 -0.80
C ARG A 153 -6.23 -1.89 0.57
N VAL A 154 -7.55 -1.86 0.78
CA VAL A 154 -8.17 -2.20 2.05
C VAL A 154 -9.26 -3.23 1.82
N TRP A 155 -9.30 -4.26 2.66
CA TRP A 155 -10.40 -5.21 2.74
C TRP A 155 -11.06 -5.15 4.11
N LEU A 156 -12.38 -5.13 4.10
CA LEU A 156 -13.23 -5.11 5.28
C LEU A 156 -14.12 -6.35 5.25
N ASP A 157 -13.91 -7.26 6.20
CA ASP A 157 -14.54 -8.60 6.24
C ASP A 157 -14.42 -9.33 4.87
N GLY A 158 -13.26 -9.20 4.21
CA GLY A 158 -12.96 -9.78 2.89
C GLY A 158 -13.51 -9.00 1.69
N THR A 159 -14.21 -7.89 1.89
CA THR A 159 -14.68 -7.02 0.81
C THR A 159 -13.68 -5.90 0.56
N GLU A 160 -13.12 -5.86 -0.65
CA GLU A 160 -12.23 -4.77 -1.07
C GLU A 160 -12.97 -3.43 -1.14
N THR A 161 -12.33 -2.38 -0.65
CA THR A 161 -12.87 -1.02 -0.67
C THR A 161 -11.75 0.02 -0.83
N ASP A 162 -12.10 1.14 -1.46
CA ASP A 162 -11.19 2.29 -1.51
C ASP A 162 -10.94 2.85 -0.09
N PRO A 163 -9.71 3.31 0.22
CA PRO A 163 -9.36 3.93 1.50
C PRO A 163 -10.30 5.07 1.92
N GLY A 164 -10.77 5.88 0.96
CA GLY A 164 -11.70 6.98 1.23
C GLY A 164 -13.09 6.54 1.73
N ASN A 165 -13.51 5.31 1.40
CA ASN A 165 -14.81 4.77 1.82
C ASN A 165 -14.76 4.16 3.23
N VAL A 166 -13.57 3.85 3.75
CA VAL A 166 -13.38 3.27 5.08
C VAL A 166 -13.96 4.19 6.17
N LEU A 167 -13.80 5.51 6.02
CA LEU A 167 -14.35 6.50 6.96
C LEU A 167 -15.88 6.48 7.01
N LEU A 168 -16.55 6.13 5.91
CA LEU A 168 -18.02 6.15 5.80
C LEU A 168 -18.61 4.73 5.89
N TRP A 169 -17.82 3.76 6.32
CA TRP A 169 -18.24 2.37 6.34
C TRP A 169 -19.45 2.16 7.28
N PRO A 170 -20.55 1.54 6.79
CA PRO A 170 -21.85 1.65 7.45
C PRO A 170 -22.05 0.68 8.62
N VAL A 171 -21.22 -0.36 8.72
CA VAL A 171 -21.39 -1.44 9.70
C VAL A 171 -20.07 -1.78 10.41
N PRO A 172 -20.11 -2.25 11.67
CA PRO A 172 -18.93 -2.75 12.35
C PRO A 172 -18.28 -3.93 11.61
N VAL A 173 -16.95 -4.00 11.63
CA VAL A 173 -16.14 -5.08 11.04
C VAL A 173 -15.41 -5.89 12.11
N LEU A 174 -15.00 -7.10 11.75
CA LEU A 174 -14.20 -8.02 12.57
C LEU A 174 -12.85 -8.35 11.93
N ASP A 175 -12.74 -8.26 10.61
CA ASP A 175 -11.50 -8.47 9.87
C ASP A 175 -11.20 -7.22 9.03
N ILE A 176 -10.00 -6.67 9.22
CA ILE A 176 -9.47 -5.55 8.44
C ILE A 176 -8.14 -6.01 7.84
N GLU A 177 -7.98 -5.86 6.54
CA GLU A 177 -6.71 -6.08 5.86
C GLU A 177 -6.31 -4.81 5.12
N VAL A 178 -5.05 -4.41 5.28
CA VAL A 178 -4.46 -3.24 4.62
C VAL A 178 -3.20 -3.71 3.91
N LYS A 179 -3.09 -3.34 2.64
CA LYS A 179 -1.88 -3.49 1.84
C LYS A 179 -1.45 -2.11 1.38
N HIS A 180 -0.34 -1.63 1.93
CA HIS A 180 0.20 -0.34 1.57
C HIS A 180 0.80 -0.37 0.16
N ALA A 181 0.63 0.73 -0.56
CA ALA A 181 1.32 0.90 -1.84
C ALA A 181 2.82 1.10 -1.61
N MET A 182 3.61 0.51 -2.51
CA MET A 182 5.05 0.67 -2.58
C MET A 182 5.40 1.58 -3.74
N THR A 183 6.45 2.38 -3.57
CA THR A 183 6.96 3.25 -4.63
C THR A 183 8.03 2.51 -5.43
N VAL A 184 7.80 2.32 -6.73
CA VAL A 184 8.75 1.72 -7.67
C VAL A 184 9.17 2.74 -8.71
N THR A 185 10.48 2.88 -8.92
CA THR A 185 11.02 3.71 -10.00
C THR A 185 11.27 2.83 -11.22
N VAL A 186 10.66 3.13 -12.35
CA VAL A 186 10.89 2.44 -13.62
C VAL A 186 11.71 3.35 -14.54
N VAL A 187 12.79 2.80 -15.09
CA VAL A 187 13.64 3.44 -16.09
C VAL A 187 13.43 2.72 -17.42
N ASP A 188 12.75 3.34 -18.37
CA ASP A 188 12.35 2.76 -19.65
C ASP A 188 12.99 3.58 -20.78
N SER A 189 13.98 3.01 -21.48
CA SER A 189 14.75 3.71 -22.53
C SER A 189 15.31 5.08 -22.10
N GLY A 190 15.71 5.20 -20.83
CA GLY A 190 16.25 6.44 -20.25
C GLY A 190 15.21 7.43 -19.71
N GLU A 191 13.91 7.16 -19.90
CA GLU A 191 12.84 7.89 -19.23
C GLU A 191 12.58 7.28 -17.84
N THR A 192 12.59 8.11 -16.80
CA THR A 192 12.25 7.69 -15.44
C THR A 192 10.79 8.01 -15.13
N ARG A 193 10.05 7.02 -14.66
CA ARG A 193 8.67 7.15 -14.16
C ARG A 193 8.55 6.49 -12.79
N THR A 194 7.72 7.05 -11.93
CA THR A 194 7.44 6.49 -10.60
C THR A 194 6.06 5.84 -10.62
N LEU A 195 5.97 4.62 -10.10
CA LEU A 195 4.76 3.85 -9.94
C LEU A 195 4.48 3.69 -8.45
N GLU A 196 3.22 3.85 -8.06
CA GLU A 196 2.71 3.42 -6.76
C GLU A 196 1.90 2.15 -7.01
N THR A 197 2.30 1.04 -6.40
CA THR A 197 1.70 -0.27 -6.69
C THR A 197 1.57 -1.09 -5.41
N THR A 198 0.53 -1.92 -5.35
CA THR A 198 0.36 -2.95 -4.32
C THR A 198 0.62 -4.35 -4.88
N ALA A 199 1.15 -4.45 -6.10
CA ALA A 199 1.51 -5.71 -6.74
C ALA A 199 2.58 -6.46 -5.94
N GLU A 200 2.57 -7.78 -6.02
CA GLU A 200 3.55 -8.63 -5.35
C GLU A 200 4.86 -8.70 -6.12
N THR A 201 4.82 -8.61 -7.45
CA THR A 201 6.00 -8.80 -8.32
C THR A 201 6.20 -7.66 -9.31
N ILE A 202 7.44 -7.49 -9.80
CA ILE A 202 7.76 -6.49 -10.82
C ILE A 202 6.88 -6.65 -12.06
N GLY A 203 6.66 -7.89 -12.51
CA GLY A 203 5.84 -8.16 -13.69
C GLY A 203 4.38 -7.73 -13.53
N GLU A 204 3.79 -8.00 -12.37
CA GLU A 204 2.43 -7.55 -12.04
C GLU A 204 2.36 -6.03 -11.94
N ALA A 205 3.32 -5.38 -11.27
CA ALA A 205 3.38 -3.93 -11.16
C ALA A 205 3.47 -3.23 -12.53
N LEU A 206 4.33 -3.74 -13.43
CA LEU A 206 4.46 -3.21 -14.79
C LEU A 206 3.19 -3.43 -15.62
N PHE A 207 2.54 -4.59 -15.45
CA PHE A 207 1.29 -4.90 -16.12
C PHE A 207 0.13 -4.00 -15.67
N GLU A 208 -0.06 -3.81 -14.36
CA GLU A 208 -1.08 -2.91 -13.79
C GLU A 208 -0.86 -1.45 -14.20
N ALA A 209 0.41 -1.05 -14.40
CA ALA A 209 0.77 0.26 -14.91
C ALA A 209 0.63 0.42 -16.44
N ASP A 210 -0.01 -0.55 -17.12
CA ASP A 210 -0.18 -0.62 -18.58
C ASP A 210 1.15 -0.56 -19.37
N ILE A 211 2.27 -0.98 -18.76
CA ILE A 211 3.57 -1.06 -19.43
C ILE A 211 3.66 -2.39 -20.19
N THR A 212 3.38 -2.36 -21.48
CA THR A 212 3.49 -3.54 -22.35
C THR A 212 4.96 -3.91 -22.56
N LEU A 213 5.31 -5.16 -22.27
CA LEU A 213 6.63 -5.73 -22.53
C LEU A 213 6.57 -6.67 -23.74
N TYR A 214 7.65 -6.69 -24.53
CA TYR A 214 7.84 -7.66 -25.60
C TYR A 214 8.81 -8.76 -25.17
N LEU A 215 8.74 -9.92 -25.82
CA LEU A 215 9.54 -11.11 -25.47
C LEU A 215 11.05 -10.83 -25.41
N THR A 216 11.53 -9.93 -26.26
CA THR A 216 12.94 -9.58 -26.40
C THR A 216 13.36 -8.41 -25.49
N ASP A 217 12.42 -7.72 -24.85
CA ASP A 217 12.75 -6.67 -23.87
C ASP A 217 13.36 -7.33 -22.63
N ILE A 218 14.38 -6.71 -22.04
CA ILE A 218 15.03 -7.20 -20.82
C ILE A 218 14.63 -6.31 -19.66
N VAL A 219 14.12 -6.91 -18.59
CA VAL A 219 13.78 -6.20 -17.35
C VAL A 219 14.74 -6.60 -16.25
N THR A 220 15.31 -5.60 -15.58
CA THR A 220 16.25 -5.79 -14.47
C THR A 220 15.80 -4.95 -13.26
N PRO A 221 15.52 -5.56 -12.10
CA PRO A 221 15.54 -7.01 -11.84
C PRO A 221 14.45 -7.79 -12.58
N ASP A 222 14.51 -9.12 -12.52
CA ASP A 222 13.59 -10.02 -13.24
C ASP A 222 12.11 -9.82 -12.83
N LEU A 223 11.19 -10.07 -13.77
CA LEU A 223 9.74 -9.89 -13.58
C LEU A 223 9.16 -10.63 -12.36
N THR A 224 9.77 -11.74 -11.96
CA THR A 224 9.31 -12.55 -10.81
C THR A 224 9.80 -12.03 -9.46
N GLN A 225 10.73 -11.07 -9.44
CA GLN A 225 11.23 -10.52 -8.20
C GLN A 225 10.10 -9.79 -7.45
N PRO A 226 9.98 -10.01 -6.13
CA PRO A 226 9.03 -9.27 -5.32
C PRO A 226 9.30 -7.76 -5.32
N VAL A 227 8.23 -6.98 -5.32
CA VAL A 227 8.32 -5.51 -5.20
C VAL A 227 8.70 -5.14 -3.76
N SER A 228 9.48 -4.08 -3.63
CA SER A 228 9.80 -3.44 -2.36
C SER A 228 9.82 -1.92 -2.53
N ASP A 229 9.56 -1.18 -1.45
CA ASP A 229 9.57 0.27 -1.50
C ASP A 229 10.94 0.84 -1.93
N GLY A 230 10.92 1.82 -2.82
CA GLY A 230 12.11 2.43 -3.42
C GLY A 230 12.84 1.59 -4.47
N LEU A 231 12.28 0.43 -4.88
CA LEU A 231 12.88 -0.43 -5.90
C LEU A 231 13.04 0.32 -7.22
N THR A 232 14.20 0.15 -7.87
CA THR A 232 14.43 0.64 -9.23
C THR A 232 14.43 -0.52 -10.22
N VAL A 233 13.60 -0.41 -11.25
CA VAL A 233 13.44 -1.38 -12.34
C VAL A 233 13.89 -0.71 -13.63
N SER A 234 14.81 -1.34 -14.35
CA SER A 234 15.26 -0.90 -15.66
C SER A 234 14.65 -1.80 -16.73
N ILE A 235 14.14 -1.18 -17.79
CA ILE A 235 13.65 -1.87 -18.98
C ILE A 235 14.56 -1.49 -20.14
N ASP A 236 15.24 -2.50 -20.67
CA ASP A 236 16.02 -2.40 -21.89
C ASP A 236 15.17 -2.88 -23.06
N ARG A 237 14.71 -1.92 -23.88
CA ARG A 237 13.76 -2.16 -24.96
C ARG A 237 14.48 -2.69 -26.19
N ALA A 238 13.99 -3.79 -26.72
CA ALA A 238 14.46 -4.30 -27.99
C ALA A 238 14.10 -3.36 -29.15
N ASP A 239 14.99 -3.25 -30.13
CA ASP A 239 14.75 -2.44 -31.33
C ASP A 239 13.77 -3.16 -32.26
N PRO A 240 12.64 -2.55 -32.64
CA PRO A 240 11.80 -3.09 -33.70
C PRO A 240 12.53 -2.96 -35.03
N ILE A 241 12.65 -4.05 -35.77
CA ILE A 241 13.31 -4.06 -37.09
C ILE A 241 12.47 -4.83 -38.10
N THR A 242 12.76 -4.58 -39.37
CA THR A 242 12.16 -5.30 -40.49
C THR A 242 13.27 -5.95 -41.31
N VAL A 243 13.27 -7.27 -41.39
CA VAL A 243 14.24 -8.01 -42.20
C VAL A 243 13.59 -8.48 -43.50
N VAL A 244 14.21 -8.15 -44.62
CA VAL A 244 13.82 -8.59 -45.96
C VAL A 244 14.80 -9.65 -46.43
N VAL A 245 14.34 -10.89 -46.53
CA VAL A 245 15.19 -12.03 -46.90
C VAL A 245 14.38 -13.05 -47.68
N ASP A 246 14.96 -13.64 -48.72
CA ASP A 246 14.36 -14.72 -49.52
C ASP A 246 12.95 -14.39 -50.06
N GLY A 247 12.69 -13.11 -50.35
CA GLY A 247 11.40 -12.61 -50.83
C GLY A 247 10.32 -12.42 -49.76
N ALA A 248 10.64 -12.63 -48.48
CA ALA A 248 9.77 -12.41 -47.34
C ALA A 248 10.19 -11.17 -46.54
N GLU A 249 9.22 -10.60 -45.82
CA GLU A 249 9.42 -9.50 -44.87
C GLU A 249 9.05 -9.99 -43.47
N ILE A 250 10.01 -9.89 -42.54
CA ILE A 250 9.89 -10.36 -41.16
C ILE A 250 9.99 -9.14 -40.25
N GLU A 251 8.89 -8.80 -39.59
CA GLU A 251 8.88 -7.82 -38.51
C GLU A 251 9.24 -8.53 -37.21
N THR A 252 10.27 -8.04 -36.53
CA THR A 252 10.76 -8.63 -35.27
C THR A 252 11.36 -7.56 -34.37
N ARG A 253 11.77 -7.95 -33.16
CA ARG A 253 12.46 -7.09 -32.19
C ARG A 253 13.75 -7.78 -31.74
N VAL A 254 14.83 -7.02 -31.65
CA VAL A 254 16.19 -7.53 -31.37
C VAL A 254 16.89 -6.71 -30.28
N GLN A 255 17.76 -7.36 -29.51
CA GLN A 255 18.71 -6.70 -28.60
C GLN A 255 20.09 -6.51 -29.24
N GLY A 256 20.38 -7.24 -30.32
CA GLY A 256 21.64 -7.12 -31.05
C GLY A 256 21.92 -5.67 -31.42
N THR A 257 23.14 -5.19 -31.11
CA THR A 257 23.54 -3.78 -31.31
C THR A 257 24.03 -3.51 -32.73
N THR A 258 24.21 -4.55 -33.54
CA THR A 258 24.60 -4.47 -34.95
C THR A 258 23.68 -5.30 -35.83
N VAL A 259 23.63 -4.98 -37.13
CA VAL A 259 22.88 -5.75 -38.13
C VAL A 259 23.19 -7.25 -38.07
N SER A 260 24.46 -7.62 -37.90
CA SER A 260 24.88 -9.03 -37.81
C SER A 260 24.31 -9.75 -36.58
N GLU A 261 24.33 -9.10 -35.41
CA GLU A 261 23.79 -9.65 -34.16
C GLU A 261 22.26 -9.77 -34.25
N ALA A 262 21.61 -8.75 -34.80
CA ALA A 262 20.16 -8.74 -35.03
C ALA A 262 19.70 -9.88 -35.95
N LEU A 263 20.43 -10.13 -37.04
CA LEU A 263 20.12 -11.25 -37.94
C LEU A 263 20.33 -12.60 -37.26
N ALA A 264 21.42 -12.75 -36.50
CA ALA A 264 21.68 -13.98 -35.74
C ALA A 264 20.57 -14.27 -34.71
N GLU A 265 20.11 -13.24 -33.99
CA GLU A 265 19.00 -13.32 -33.04
C GLU A 265 17.67 -13.67 -33.73
N ALA A 266 17.43 -13.11 -34.92
CA ALA A 266 16.30 -13.48 -35.78
C ALA A 266 16.43 -14.87 -36.43
N GLY A 267 17.53 -15.59 -36.20
CA GLY A 267 17.79 -16.92 -36.76
C GLY A 267 18.18 -16.91 -38.24
N ILE A 268 18.64 -15.77 -38.77
CA ILE A 268 19.02 -15.57 -40.17
C ILE A 268 20.55 -15.53 -40.25
N SER A 269 21.13 -16.53 -40.89
CA SER A 269 22.58 -16.61 -41.10
C SER A 269 22.97 -16.13 -42.50
N LEU A 270 24.06 -15.36 -42.59
CA LEU A 270 24.71 -15.01 -43.85
C LEU A 270 25.74 -16.09 -44.21
N ILE A 271 25.74 -16.57 -45.46
CA ILE A 271 26.60 -17.67 -45.90
C ILE A 271 27.39 -17.25 -47.14
N GLY A 272 28.68 -17.61 -47.18
CA GLY A 272 29.50 -17.40 -48.36
C GLY A 272 29.72 -15.92 -48.68
N LEU A 273 29.11 -15.45 -49.75
CA LEU A 273 29.21 -14.05 -50.23
C LEU A 273 27.92 -13.24 -49.97
N ASP A 274 26.99 -13.79 -49.19
CA ASP A 274 25.81 -13.04 -48.74
C ASP A 274 26.24 -11.77 -48.00
N TYR A 275 25.47 -10.70 -48.17
CA TYR A 275 25.71 -9.43 -47.48
C TYR A 275 24.40 -8.69 -47.23
N THR A 276 24.47 -7.65 -46.39
CA THR A 276 23.29 -6.89 -45.97
C THR A 276 23.33 -5.44 -46.42
N ARG A 277 22.16 -4.80 -46.49
CA ARG A 277 22.00 -3.35 -46.54
C ARG A 277 21.03 -2.90 -45.44
N PRO A 278 21.44 -2.09 -44.44
CA PRO A 278 22.80 -1.62 -44.15
C PRO A 278 23.82 -2.73 -43.94
N GLU A 279 25.11 -2.38 -43.95
CA GLU A 279 26.22 -3.33 -43.77
C GLU A 279 26.17 -4.03 -42.40
N GLU A 280 26.74 -5.23 -42.31
CA GLU A 280 26.60 -6.16 -41.17
C GLU A 280 27.07 -5.56 -39.83
N ALA A 281 28.07 -4.68 -39.87
CA ALA A 281 28.64 -4.01 -38.70
C ALA A 281 27.93 -2.68 -38.37
N ALA A 282 26.96 -2.23 -39.17
CA ALA A 282 26.20 -1.03 -38.86
C ALA A 282 25.41 -1.24 -37.57
N PRO A 283 25.33 -0.20 -36.70
CA PRO A 283 24.54 -0.28 -35.49
C PRO A 283 23.06 -0.45 -35.81
N THR A 284 22.32 -1.18 -34.98
CA THR A 284 20.85 -1.23 -35.10
C THR A 284 20.22 0.08 -34.67
N GLU A 285 19.07 0.39 -35.29
CA GLU A 285 18.25 1.54 -34.93
C GLU A 285 16.77 1.11 -34.92
N PRO A 286 15.93 1.70 -34.05
CA PRO A 286 14.50 1.47 -34.07
C PRO A 286 13.86 1.74 -35.44
N GLY A 287 13.10 0.77 -35.94
CA GLY A 287 12.43 0.83 -37.24
C GLY A 287 13.35 0.54 -38.43
N MET A 288 14.60 0.10 -38.19
CA MET A 288 15.55 -0.19 -39.27
C MET A 288 15.05 -1.31 -40.19
N ARG A 289 15.16 -1.09 -41.50
CA ARG A 289 14.94 -2.11 -42.53
C ARG A 289 16.28 -2.70 -42.97
N ILE A 290 16.44 -4.00 -42.80
CA ILE A 290 17.63 -4.76 -43.18
C ILE A 290 17.30 -5.63 -44.39
N GLU A 291 17.97 -5.40 -45.51
CA GLU A 291 17.84 -6.23 -46.71
C GLU A 291 18.99 -7.23 -46.77
N VAL A 292 18.68 -8.52 -46.85
CA VAL A 292 19.65 -9.61 -47.00
C VAL A 292 19.73 -9.99 -48.47
N ILE A 293 20.93 -9.92 -49.05
CA ILE A 293 21.19 -10.25 -50.44
C ILE A 293 21.93 -11.58 -50.48
N ARG A 294 21.27 -12.61 -51.02
CA ARG A 294 21.85 -13.94 -51.22
C ARG A 294 22.72 -13.98 -52.47
N VAL A 295 23.96 -14.43 -52.34
CA VAL A 295 24.92 -14.55 -53.46
C VAL A 295 25.29 -16.02 -53.65
N THR A 296 24.90 -16.58 -54.79
CA THR A 296 25.26 -17.94 -55.20
C THR A 296 26.22 -17.89 -56.38
N GLU A 297 27.37 -18.56 -56.25
CA GLU A 297 28.28 -18.78 -57.36
C GLU A 297 28.02 -20.16 -57.98
N GLU A 298 27.67 -20.19 -59.26
CA GLU A 298 27.55 -21.43 -60.04
C GLU A 298 28.75 -21.57 -60.98
N ARG A 299 29.43 -22.71 -60.90
CA ARG A 299 30.51 -23.06 -61.84
C ARG A 299 29.93 -23.92 -62.96
N GLU A 300 29.65 -23.30 -64.09
CA GLU A 300 29.28 -24.03 -65.30
C GLU A 300 30.54 -24.53 -66.01
N THR A 301 30.64 -25.85 -66.22
CA THR A 301 31.73 -26.45 -67.00
C THR A 301 31.16 -26.90 -68.34
N SER A 302 31.55 -26.21 -69.42
CA SER A 302 31.22 -26.63 -70.79
C SER A 302 32.40 -27.37 -71.41
N THR A 303 32.14 -28.54 -72.00
CA THR A 303 33.12 -29.27 -72.80
C THR A 303 32.87 -28.99 -74.27
N GLU A 304 33.75 -28.21 -74.89
CA GLU A 304 33.72 -27.97 -76.33
C GLU A 304 34.72 -28.89 -77.05
N PRO A 305 34.32 -29.55 -78.15
CA PRO A 305 35.25 -30.34 -78.94
C PRO A 305 36.29 -29.41 -79.57
N ILE A 306 37.57 -29.64 -79.29
CA ILE A 306 38.66 -28.95 -79.97
C ILE A 306 38.73 -29.50 -81.39
N GLY A 307 38.50 -28.65 -82.39
CA GLY A 307 38.66 -29.02 -83.79
C GLY A 307 40.10 -29.50 -84.04
N TYR A 308 40.24 -30.58 -84.81
CA TYR A 308 41.53 -31.09 -85.26
C TYR A 308 41.66 -30.91 -86.77
N ASP A 309 42.85 -30.55 -87.23
CA ASP A 309 43.19 -30.59 -88.65
C ASP A 309 43.43 -32.04 -89.07
N THR A 310 42.79 -32.46 -90.16
CA THR A 310 43.02 -33.79 -90.75
C THR A 310 44.16 -33.69 -91.77
N VAL A 311 45.24 -34.43 -91.54
CA VAL A 311 46.36 -34.54 -92.50
C VAL A 311 46.25 -35.89 -93.22
N TYR A 312 45.97 -35.85 -94.52
CA TYR A 312 45.95 -37.05 -95.36
C TYR A 312 47.38 -37.49 -95.70
N THR A 313 47.67 -38.77 -95.50
CA THR A 313 48.92 -39.41 -95.93
C THR A 313 48.60 -40.48 -96.95
N ALA A 314 49.29 -40.48 -98.09
CA ALA A 314 49.05 -41.46 -99.15
C ALA A 314 49.52 -42.86 -98.75
N ASP A 315 48.65 -43.87 -98.92
CA ASP A 315 48.98 -45.28 -98.75
C ASP A 315 48.90 -46.02 -100.10
N ALA A 316 49.99 -46.66 -100.50
CA ALA A 316 50.09 -47.41 -101.74
C ALA A 316 49.34 -48.76 -101.73
N ALA A 317 48.92 -49.24 -100.55
CA ALA A 317 48.14 -50.47 -100.42
C ALA A 317 46.62 -50.24 -100.56
N MET A 318 46.16 -48.98 -100.60
CA MET A 318 44.75 -48.62 -100.74
C MET A 318 44.37 -48.39 -102.20
N ALA A 319 43.09 -48.62 -102.52
CA ALA A 319 42.55 -48.29 -103.84
C ALA A 319 42.49 -46.77 -104.03
N LEU A 320 42.68 -46.30 -105.27
CA LEU A 320 42.46 -44.90 -105.63
C LEU A 320 41.04 -44.47 -105.24
N ASP A 321 40.90 -43.24 -104.75
CA ASP A 321 39.66 -42.62 -104.27
C ASP A 321 39.04 -43.28 -103.01
N THR A 322 39.83 -43.98 -102.20
CA THR A 322 39.40 -44.48 -100.87
C THR A 322 40.13 -43.78 -99.73
N GLN A 323 39.41 -43.54 -98.62
CA GLN A 323 39.94 -42.96 -97.38
C GLN A 323 39.50 -43.81 -96.19
N GLU A 324 40.38 -43.97 -95.21
CA GLU A 324 40.12 -44.65 -93.95
C GLU A 324 40.62 -43.75 -92.80
N LEU A 325 39.92 -43.78 -91.66
CA LEU A 325 40.20 -42.94 -90.48
C LEU A 325 41.22 -43.58 -89.54
#